data_AF-A0A938QPS2-F1
#
_entry.id   AF-A0A938QPS2-F1
#
_cell.length_a   1.000
_cell.length_b   1.000
_cell.length_c   1.000
_cell.angle_alpha   90.00
_cell.angle_beta   90.00
_cell.angle_gamma   90.00
#
_symmetry.space_group_name_H-M   'P 1'
#
loop_
_entity.id
_entity.type
_entity.pdbx_description
1 polymer ?
#
loop_
_entity_poly.entity_id
_entity_poly.type
_entity_poly.pdbx_seq_one_letter_code
_entity_poly.pdbx_strand_id
1 'polypeptide(L)' 'MCSRFVEASISLQLSDEDAAALRARAALLRLEPEQLAAAVLHGQRYQHDPAFEAPARRIVEKNRELYSRLA' A
#
# COMPACT_ATOMS: atom_id res chain seq x y z
N MET A 1 -19.73 -23.08 -8.68
CA MET A 1 -18.28 -23.32 -8.78
C MET A 1 -17.67 -23.03 -7.42
N CYS A 2 -17.13 -24.03 -6.72
CA CYS A 2 -16.50 -23.83 -5.41
C CYS A 2 -15.03 -23.47 -5.62
N SER A 3 -14.63 -22.25 -5.30
CA SER A 3 -13.23 -21.86 -5.27
C SER A 3 -12.53 -22.59 -4.11
N ARG A 4 -11.58 -23.47 -4.42
CA ARG A 4 -10.67 -24.05 -3.42
C ARG A 4 -9.67 -22.98 -3.01
N PHE A 5 -9.78 -22.50 -1.77
CA PHE A 5 -8.71 -21.74 -1.13
C PHE A 5 -7.65 -22.72 -0.63
N VAL A 6 -6.39 -22.50 -1.01
CA VAL A 6 -5.25 -23.24 -0.47
C VAL A 6 -4.62 -22.34 0.59
N GLU A 7 -4.58 -22.81 1.83
CA GLU A 7 -3.88 -22.11 2.90
C GLU A 7 -2.38 -22.42 2.80
N ALA A 8 -1.56 -21.38 2.65
CA ALA A 8 -0.12 -21.49 2.56
C ALA A 8 0.51 -20.48 3.53
N SER A 9 1.39 -20.96 4.42
CA SER A 9 2.14 -20.13 5.36
C SER A 9 3.53 -19.84 4.83
N ILE A 10 3.98 -18.59 4.94
CA ILE A 10 5.37 -18.20 4.67
C ILE A 10 5.95 -17.51 5.90
N SER A 11 7.22 -17.77 6.20
CA SER A 11 7.97 -17.05 7.24
C SER A 11 8.93 -16.09 6.56
N LEU A 12 8.85 -14.81 6.92
CA LEU A 12 9.74 -13.77 6.40
C LEU A 12 10.71 -13.37 7.50
N GLN A 13 12.01 -13.43 7.20
CA GLN A 13 13.03 -12.82 8.06
C GLN A 13 13.25 -11.39 7.56
N LEU A 14 12.99 -10.43 8.44
CA LEU A 14 13.18 -9.01 8.19
C LEU A 14 14.32 -8.51 9.07
N SER A 15 15.03 -7.49 8.61
CA SER A 15 15.88 -6.71 9.49
C SER A 15 15.01 -6.02 10.56
N ASP A 16 15.63 -5.61 11.68
CA ASP A 16 14.90 -4.87 12.73
C ASP A 16 14.30 -3.56 12.19
N GLU A 17 15.01 -2.90 11.27
CA GLU A 17 14.56 -1.67 10.62
C GLU A 17 13.31 -1.92 9.75
N ASP A 18 13.34 -2.94 8.90
CA ASP A 18 12.21 -3.29 8.04
C ASP A 18 11.00 -3.77 8.85
N ALA A 19 11.24 -4.51 9.92
CA ALA A 19 10.18 -4.95 10.84
C ALA A 19 9.54 -3.75 11.57
N ALA A 20 10.34 -2.75 11.96
CA ALA A 20 9.83 -1.52 12.56
C ALA A 20 9.02 -0.70 11.54
N ALA A 21 9.53 -0.56 10.31
CA ALA A 21 8.84 0.15 9.23
C ALA A 21 7.49 -0.50 8.88
N LEU A 22 7.44 -1.84 8.78
CA LEU A 22 6.20 -2.58 8.53
C LEU A 22 5.16 -2.30 9.63
N ARG A 23 5.54 -2.41 10.90
CA ARG A 23 4.63 -2.16 12.03
C ARG A 23 4.13 -0.73 12.05
N ALA A 24 5.01 0.25 11.85
CA ALA A 24 4.64 1.66 11.81
C ALA A 24 3.64 1.93 10.67
N ARG A 25 3.88 1.35 9.49
CA ARG A 25 2.99 1.52 8.34
C ARG A 25 1.65 0.82 8.52
N ALA A 26 1.65 -0.37 9.12
CA ALA A 26 0.44 -1.11 9.45
C ALA A 26 -0.43 -0.31 10.45
N ALA A 27 0.19 0.26 11.49
CA ALA A 27 -0.48 1.12 12.46
C ALA A 27 -1.13 2.37 11.82
N LEU A 28 -0.43 3.04 10.91
CA LEU A 28 -0.99 4.20 10.18
C LEU A 28 -2.24 3.84 9.38
N LEU A 29 -2.28 2.64 8.82
CA LEU A 29 -3.38 2.13 8.00
C LEU A 29 -4.43 1.37 8.82
N ARG A 30 -4.23 1.23 10.14
CA ARG A 30 -5.07 0.43 11.05
C ARG A 30 -5.23 -1.03 10.59
N LEU A 31 -4.14 -1.61 10.12
CA LEU A 31 -4.04 -3.01 9.71
C LEU A 31 -3.07 -3.74 10.64
N GLU A 32 -3.22 -5.06 10.72
CA GLU A 32 -2.17 -5.90 11.30
C GLU A 32 -0.98 -6.02 10.32
N PRO A 33 0.26 -6.18 10.83
CA PRO A 33 1.45 -6.31 9.98
C PRO A 33 1.32 -7.41 8.91
N GLU A 34 0.69 -8.53 9.25
CA GLU A 34 0.46 -9.67 8.35
C GLU A 34 -0.54 -9.32 7.25
N GLN A 35 -1.59 -8.55 7.58
CA GLN A 35 -2.57 -8.10 6.61
C GLN A 35 -1.94 -7.11 5.61
N LEU A 36 -1.08 -6.21 6.11
CA LEU A 36 -0.33 -5.31 5.25
C LEU A 36 0.66 -6.08 4.36
N ALA A 37 1.39 -7.04 4.92
CA ALA A 37 2.33 -7.88 4.16
C ALA A 37 1.61 -8.68 3.06
N ALA A 38 0.47 -9.29 3.39
CA ALA A 38 -0.37 -9.98 2.41
C ALA A 38 -0.88 -9.00 1.34
N ALA A 39 -1.37 -7.82 1.73
CA ALA A 39 -1.83 -6.79 0.79
C ALA A 39 -0.73 -6.31 -0.15
N VAL A 40 0.52 -6.22 0.30
CA VAL A 40 1.68 -5.88 -0.56
C VAL A 40 1.97 -7.01 -1.55
N LEU A 41 1.98 -8.27 -1.09
CA LEU A 41 2.18 -9.44 -1.95
C LEU A 41 1.06 -9.59 -3.00
N HIS A 42 -0.18 -9.29 -2.62
CA HIS A 42 -1.32 -9.24 -3.54
C HIS A 42 -1.29 -8.00 -4.43
N GLY A 43 -0.88 -6.86 -3.88
CA GLY A 43 -0.80 -5.55 -4.52
C GLY A 43 0.28 -5.48 -5.60
N GLN A 44 1.32 -6.31 -5.55
CA GLN A 44 2.23 -6.50 -6.69
C GLN A 44 1.53 -7.01 -7.96
N ARG A 45 0.31 -7.56 -7.84
CA ARG A 45 -0.52 -7.92 -9.00
C ARG A 45 -1.37 -6.77 -9.54
N TYR A 46 -1.49 -5.66 -8.80
CA TYR A 46 -2.10 -4.43 -9.28
C TYR A 46 -1.08 -3.74 -10.20
N GLN A 47 -1.24 -3.90 -11.50
CA GLN A 47 -0.55 -3.05 -12.47
C GLN A 47 -1.07 -1.62 -12.31
N HIS A 48 -0.15 -0.65 -12.24
CA HIS A 48 -0.49 0.77 -12.27
C HIS A 48 -1.38 1.05 -13.49
N ASP A 49 -2.60 1.51 -13.25
CA ASP A 49 -3.50 1.93 -14.33
C ASP A 49 -3.07 3.33 -14.82
N PRO A 50 -2.52 3.45 -16.06
CA PRO A 50 -2.07 4.73 -16.58
C PRO A 50 -3.23 5.74 -16.71
N ALA A 51 -4.46 5.26 -16.87
CA ALA A 51 -5.65 6.10 -16.95
C ALA A 51 -6.04 6.69 -15.59
N PHE A 52 -5.61 6.08 -14.48
CA PHE A 52 -5.79 6.61 -13.13
C PHE A 52 -4.66 7.58 -12.73
N GLU A 53 -3.41 7.29 -13.09
CA GLU A 53 -2.26 8.11 -12.68
C GLU A 53 -2.29 9.53 -13.24
N ALA A 54 -2.59 9.70 -14.52
CA ALA A 54 -2.53 11.02 -15.16
C ALA A 54 -3.54 12.01 -14.54
N PRO A 55 -4.81 11.64 -14.30
CA PRO A 55 -5.74 12.47 -13.53
C PRO A 55 -5.30 12.70 -12.08
N ALA A 56 -4.85 11.66 -11.37
CA ALA A 56 -4.44 11.76 -9.97
C ALA A 56 -3.28 12.75 -9.79
N ARG A 57 -2.29 12.70 -10.68
CA ARG A 57 -1.14 13.61 -10.66
C ARG A 57 -1.55 15.08 -10.84
N ARG A 58 -2.48 15.36 -11.77
CA ARG A 58 -3.02 16.72 -11.96
C ARG A 58 -3.72 17.25 -10.72
N ILE A 59 -4.48 16.41 -10.02
CA ILE A 59 -5.18 16.79 -8.78
C ILE A 59 -4.16 17.15 -7.70
N VAL A 60 -3.12 16.34 -7.52
CA VAL A 60 -2.06 16.61 -6.53
C VAL A 60 -1.33 17.92 -6.82
N GLU A 61 -0.96 18.18 -8.09
CA GLU A 61 -0.34 19.45 -8.49
C GLU A 61 -1.24 20.64 -8.21
N LYS A 62 -2.53 20.54 -8.57
CA LYS A 62 -3.51 21.62 -8.32
C LYS A 62 -3.72 21.87 -6.84
N ASN A 63 -3.78 20.82 -6.02
CA ASN A 63 -3.90 20.95 -4.58
C ASN A 63 -2.66 21.65 -3.99
N ARG A 64 -1.45 21.30 -4.43
CA ARG A 64 -0.22 21.96 -3.98
C ARG A 64 -0.22 23.45 -4.33
N GLU A 65 -0.64 23.81 -5.53
CA GLU A 65 -0.81 25.20 -5.96
C GLU A 65 -1.82 25.94 -5.07
N LEU A 66 -2.98 25.35 -4.80
CA LEU A 66 -4.02 25.93 -3.94
C LEU A 66 -3.53 26.13 -2.50
N TYR A 67 -2.92 25.10 -1.89
CA TYR A 67 -2.40 25.20 -0.53
C TYR A 67 -1.26 26.20 -0.39
N SER A 68 -0.42 26.37 -1.43
CA SER A 68 0.64 27.39 -1.42
C SER A 68 0.13 28.84 -1.45
N ARG A 69 -1.12 29.05 -1.88
CA ARG A 69 -1.77 30.38 -1.90
C ARG A 69 -2.54 30.71 -0.63
N LEU A 70 -2.81 29.69 0.19
CA LEU A 70 -3.51 29.82 1.47
C LEU A 70 -2.56 30.03 2.65
N ALA A 71 -1.26 29.82 2.45
CA ALA A 71 -0.17 30.10 3.39
C ALA A 71 0.47 31.45 3.08
#